data_AF-A0A3A4S215-F1
#
_entry.id   AF-A0A3A4S215-F1
#
_cell.length_a   1.000
_cell.length_b   1.000
_cell.length_c   1.000
_cell.angle_alpha   90.00
_cell.angle_beta   90.00
_cell.angle_gamma   90.00
#
_symmetry.space_group_name_H-M   'P 1'
#
loop_
_entity.id
_entity.type
_entity.pdbx_description
1 polymer ?
#
loop_
_entity_poly.entity_id
_entity_poly.type
_entity_poly.pdbx_seq_one_letter_code
_entity_poly.pdbx_strand_id
1 'polypeptide(L)'
;MEKTVRQRQLSMVLYNMSRKQIVAEINEILDEMSRERLLVLLKQLRKTPSKWKRKYPRQTCSISVDFDTHDYSKEKPIKNISANGAYIEAGEPFSIGQSIIIWLTIPGEKLSPLKISAVVARRDQGGVGVKFENLSEMQKKLLAGFENLKHD
;
A
#
# COMPACT_ATOMS: atom_id res chain seq x y z
N MET A 1 11.66 41.48 -7.93
CA MET A 1 10.97 41.44 -6.63
C MET A 1 9.50 41.01 -6.76
N GLU A 2 8.75 41.45 -7.79
CA GLU A 2 7.32 41.11 -7.98
C GLU A 2 7.00 39.63 -8.24
N LYS A 3 7.84 38.90 -8.99
CA LYS A 3 7.60 37.47 -9.31
C LYS A 3 7.55 36.60 -8.05
N THR A 4 8.40 36.89 -7.07
CA THR A 4 8.52 36.15 -5.80
C THR A 4 7.32 36.39 -4.87
N VAL A 5 6.73 37.59 -4.91
CA VAL A 5 5.54 37.95 -4.12
C VAL A 5 4.30 37.26 -4.68
N ARG A 6 4.10 37.27 -6.01
CA ARG A 6 2.98 36.55 -6.66
C ARG A 6 3.03 35.04 -6.41
N GLN A 7 4.21 34.42 -6.46
CA GLN A 7 4.38 32.98 -6.21
C GLN A 7 4.04 32.59 -4.77
N ARG A 8 4.40 33.43 -3.79
CA ARG A 8 4.04 33.25 -2.37
C ARG A 8 2.53 33.44 -2.15
N GLN A 9 1.92 34.45 -2.77
CA GLN A 9 0.48 34.70 -2.69
C GLN A 9 -0.35 33.52 -3.25
N LEU A 10 0.02 33.01 -4.43
CA LEU A 10 -0.59 31.82 -5.05
C LEU A 10 -0.45 30.57 -4.17
N SER A 11 0.73 30.36 -3.55
CA SER A 11 0.95 29.21 -2.66
C SER A 11 0.09 29.23 -1.39
N MET A 12 -0.27 30.43 -0.91
CA MET A 12 -1.07 30.62 0.32
C MET A 12 -2.58 30.51 0.06
N VAL A 13 -3.05 30.92 -1.14
CA VAL A 13 -4.44 30.73 -1.57
C VAL A 13 -4.74 29.25 -1.81
N LEU A 14 -3.85 28.54 -2.52
CA LEU A 14 -4.00 27.09 -2.76
C LEU A 14 -4.06 26.26 -1.47
N TYR A 15 -3.45 26.73 -0.39
CA TYR A 15 -3.41 26.04 0.91
C TYR A 15 -4.73 26.13 1.70
N ASN A 16 -5.58 27.12 1.40
CA ASN A 16 -6.83 27.39 2.14
C ASN A 16 -8.09 26.92 1.40
N MET A 17 -7.96 26.32 0.22
CA MET A 17 -9.09 25.86 -0.56
C MET A 17 -9.66 24.55 -0.01
N SER A 18 -10.99 24.49 0.15
CA SER A 18 -11.66 23.22 0.44
C SER A 18 -11.54 22.25 -0.73
N ARG A 19 -11.64 20.94 -0.46
CA ARG A 19 -11.59 19.91 -1.50
C ARG A 19 -12.58 20.16 -2.65
N LYS A 20 -13.78 20.68 -2.35
CA LYS A 20 -14.78 21.00 -3.39
C LYS A 20 -14.30 22.13 -4.30
N GLN A 21 -13.72 23.19 -3.74
CA GLN A 21 -13.19 24.31 -4.51
C GLN A 21 -12.01 23.87 -5.38
N ILE A 22 -11.11 23.04 -4.85
CA ILE A 22 -9.99 22.49 -5.62
C ILE A 22 -10.49 21.67 -6.83
N VAL A 23 -11.52 20.83 -6.64
CA VAL A 23 -12.06 20.02 -7.73
C VAL A 23 -12.76 20.88 -8.79
N ALA A 24 -13.51 21.90 -8.38
CA ALA A 24 -14.16 22.82 -9.31
C ALA A 24 -13.15 23.53 -10.22
N GLU A 25 -12.11 24.11 -9.61
CA GLU A 25 -11.04 24.82 -10.33
C GLU A 25 -10.26 23.91 -11.27
N ILE A 26 -9.98 22.66 -10.85
CA ILE A 26 -9.37 21.67 -11.75
C ILE A 26 -10.27 21.41 -12.96
N ASN A 27 -11.58 21.26 -12.76
CA ASN A 27 -12.49 20.99 -13.87
C ASN A 27 -12.54 22.16 -14.86
N GLU A 28 -12.58 23.40 -14.36
CA GLU A 28 -12.52 24.60 -15.21
C GLU A 28 -11.23 24.63 -16.05
N ILE A 29 -10.08 24.36 -15.42
CA ILE A 29 -8.80 24.26 -16.13
C ILE A 29 -8.81 23.14 -17.18
N LEU A 30 -9.45 22.01 -16.89
CA LEU A 30 -9.53 20.88 -17.81
C LEU A 30 -10.42 21.18 -19.03
N ASP A 31 -11.52 21.91 -18.83
CA ASP A 31 -12.45 22.28 -19.91
C ASP A 31 -11.81 23.23 -20.91
N GLU A 32 -10.93 24.12 -20.45
CA GLU A 32 -10.17 25.05 -21.32
C GLU A 32 -8.91 24.43 -21.94
N MET A 33 -8.52 23.22 -21.52
CA MET A 33 -7.26 22.61 -21.93
C MET A 33 -7.36 21.94 -23.31
N SER A 34 -6.36 22.15 -24.18
CA SER A 34 -6.31 21.48 -25.48
C SER A 34 -6.22 19.95 -25.34
N ARG A 35 -6.74 19.22 -26.33
CA ARG A 35 -6.73 17.75 -26.34
C ARG A 35 -5.33 17.16 -26.17
N GLU A 36 -4.32 17.74 -26.81
CA GLU A 36 -2.93 17.28 -26.73
C GLU A 36 -2.38 17.45 -25.31
N ARG A 37 -2.68 18.60 -24.67
CA ARG A 37 -2.30 18.85 -23.27
C ARG A 37 -3.03 17.93 -22.31
N LEU A 38 -4.32 17.67 -22.53
CA LEU A 38 -5.09 16.69 -21.75
C LEU A 38 -4.49 15.28 -21.86
N LEU A 39 -4.06 14.85 -23.05
CA LEU A 39 -3.40 13.55 -23.24
C LEU A 39 -2.06 13.46 -22.50
N VAL A 40 -1.25 14.53 -22.53
CA VAL A 40 0.00 14.59 -21.77
C VAL A 40 -0.25 14.55 -20.26
N LEU A 41 -1.21 15.34 -19.77
CA LEU A 41 -1.61 15.36 -18.36
C LEU A 41 -2.13 14.00 -17.91
N LEU A 42 -3.01 13.35 -18.69
CA LEU A 42 -3.51 12.02 -18.42
C LEU A 42 -2.36 11.00 -18.32
N LYS A 43 -1.38 11.06 -19.21
CA LYS A 43 -0.19 10.21 -19.17
C LYS A 43 0.64 10.45 -17.91
N GLN A 44 0.81 11.71 -17.49
CA GLN A 44 1.53 12.07 -16.26
C GLN A 44 0.79 11.62 -14.99
N LEU A 45 -0.52 11.84 -14.91
CA LEU A 45 -1.36 11.42 -13.78
C LEU A 45 -1.43 9.88 -13.67
N ARG A 46 -1.43 9.16 -14.80
CA ARG A 46 -1.34 7.68 -14.81
C ARG A 46 0.04 7.16 -14.41
N LYS A 47 1.11 7.87 -14.81
CA LYS A 47 2.50 7.51 -14.47
C LYS A 47 2.89 7.87 -13.05
N THR A 48 2.22 8.85 -12.45
CA THR A 48 2.35 9.15 -11.03
C THR A 48 1.52 8.11 -10.29
N PRO A 49 2.11 7.06 -9.69
CA PRO A 49 1.32 6.14 -8.90
C PRO A 49 0.68 7.01 -7.82
N SER A 50 -0.66 7.12 -7.84
CA SER A 50 -1.34 7.70 -6.70
C SER A 50 -0.80 6.94 -5.50
N LYS A 51 -0.28 7.63 -4.47
CA LYS A 51 0.09 7.00 -3.19
C LYS A 51 -1.04 6.09 -2.63
N TRP A 52 -2.25 6.21 -3.20
CA TRP A 52 -3.49 5.55 -2.82
C TRP A 52 -3.89 4.31 -3.64
N LYS A 53 -3.39 4.10 -4.87
CA LYS A 53 -3.69 2.88 -5.65
C LYS A 53 -2.57 1.88 -5.46
N ARG A 54 -2.77 0.97 -4.52
CA ARG A 54 -1.92 -0.21 -4.37
C ARG A 54 -1.94 -1.00 -5.69
N LYS A 55 -0.77 -1.41 -6.18
CA LYS A 55 -0.65 -2.27 -7.37
C LYS A 55 -1.35 -3.60 -7.18
N TYR A 56 -1.32 -4.12 -5.95
CA TYR A 56 -1.96 -5.37 -5.55
C TYR A 56 -3.10 -5.06 -4.56
N PRO A 57 -4.35 -5.44 -4.86
CA PRO A 57 -5.46 -5.28 -3.93
C PRO A 57 -5.18 -6.09 -2.66
N ARG A 58 -5.68 -5.61 -1.52
CA ARG A 58 -5.55 -6.30 -0.24
C ARG A 58 -6.89 -6.85 0.17
N GLN A 59 -6.91 -8.12 0.53
CA GLN A 59 -8.06 -8.78 1.13
C GLN A 59 -7.96 -8.68 2.65
N THR A 60 -9.05 -8.28 3.30
CA THR A 60 -9.17 -8.33 4.77
C THR A 60 -9.28 -9.79 5.19
N CYS A 61 -8.49 -10.18 6.19
CA CYS A 61 -8.50 -11.53 6.75
C CYS A 61 -8.16 -11.50 8.24
N SER A 62 -8.24 -12.67 8.88
CA SER A 62 -7.75 -12.90 10.24
C SER A 62 -7.00 -14.22 10.27
N ILE A 63 -5.86 -14.26 9.57
CA ILE A 63 -5.01 -15.45 9.47
C ILE A 63 -3.91 -15.34 10.53
N SER A 64 -3.78 -16.34 11.40
CA SER A 64 -2.66 -16.42 12.34
C SER A 64 -1.35 -16.61 11.59
N VAL A 65 -0.33 -15.83 11.97
CA VAL A 65 1.02 -15.98 11.44
C VAL A 65 2.02 -15.97 12.58
N ASP A 66 2.97 -16.89 12.48
CA ASP A 66 4.15 -16.92 13.33
C ASP A 66 5.26 -16.11 12.68
N PHE A 67 5.89 -15.25 13.49
CA PHE A 67 7.08 -14.50 13.10
C PHE A 67 8.24 -15.02 13.92
N ASP A 68 9.33 -15.33 13.22
CA ASP A 68 10.59 -15.66 13.86
C ASP A 68 11.43 -14.37 13.88
N THR A 69 11.48 -13.74 15.05
CA THR A 69 12.44 -12.65 15.33
C THR A 69 13.46 -13.18 16.33
N HIS A 70 14.64 -12.57 16.39
CA HIS A 70 15.74 -13.04 17.25
C HIS A 70 15.35 -13.22 18.74
N ASP A 71 14.28 -12.54 19.18
CA ASP A 71 13.90 -12.49 20.60
C ASP A 71 12.55 -13.15 20.93
N TYR A 72 11.59 -13.33 19.99
CA TYR A 72 10.26 -13.89 20.30
C TYR A 72 9.56 -14.54 19.09
N SER A 73 8.84 -15.65 19.34
CA SER A 73 7.79 -16.20 18.48
C SER A 73 6.44 -16.11 19.19
N LYS A 74 5.48 -15.42 18.57
CA LYS A 74 4.06 -15.39 18.99
C LYS A 74 3.18 -15.33 17.77
N GLU A 75 2.12 -16.13 17.77
CA GLU A 75 1.05 -16.02 16.77
C GLU A 75 0.44 -14.62 16.81
N LYS A 76 0.38 -13.96 15.65
CA LYS A 76 -0.27 -12.67 15.47
C LYS A 76 -1.22 -12.72 14.27
N PRO A 77 -2.38 -12.04 14.32
CA PRO A 77 -3.29 -12.03 13.19
C PRO A 77 -2.79 -11.09 12.09
N ILE A 78 -2.79 -11.58 10.85
CA ILE A 78 -2.80 -10.75 9.66
C ILE A 78 -4.19 -10.16 9.51
N LYS A 79 -4.30 -8.83 9.45
CA LYS A 79 -5.55 -8.11 9.19
C LYS A 79 -5.87 -8.00 7.71
N ASN A 80 -4.84 -7.95 6.88
CA ASN A 80 -5.00 -7.96 5.44
C ASN A 80 -3.75 -8.48 4.72
N ILE A 81 -3.97 -9.18 3.61
CA ILE A 81 -2.93 -9.76 2.76
C ILE A 81 -3.18 -9.41 1.29
N SER A 82 -2.11 -9.39 0.51
CA SER A 82 -2.11 -9.26 -0.95
C SER A 82 -1.05 -10.19 -1.54
N ALA A 83 -0.99 -10.31 -2.87
CA ALA A 83 0.04 -11.11 -3.53
C ALA A 83 1.48 -10.68 -3.22
N ASN A 84 1.71 -9.46 -2.70
CA ASN A 84 3.05 -8.89 -2.50
C ASN A 84 3.33 -8.41 -1.07
N GLY A 85 2.41 -8.65 -0.12
CA GLY A 85 2.64 -8.25 1.26
C GLY A 85 1.41 -8.36 2.15
N ALA A 86 1.64 -8.16 3.44
CA ALA A 86 0.61 -8.26 4.48
C ALA A 86 0.68 -7.09 5.46
N TYR A 87 -0.37 -6.97 6.28
CA TYR A 87 -0.36 -6.15 7.49
C TYR A 87 -0.71 -7.03 8.68
N ILE A 88 0.15 -6.96 9.69
CA ILE A 88 0.16 -7.84 10.85
C ILE A 88 -0.05 -6.98 12.08
N GLU A 89 -0.98 -7.38 12.95
CA GLU A 89 -1.11 -6.73 14.25
C GLU A 89 0.05 -7.10 15.15
N ALA A 90 0.81 -6.11 15.59
CA ALA A 90 1.98 -6.29 16.40
C ALA A 90 2.16 -5.07 17.32
N GLY A 91 2.49 -5.33 18.59
CA GLY A 91 2.90 -4.28 19.54
C GLY A 91 4.42 -4.16 19.66
N GLU A 92 5.14 -5.09 19.02
CA GLU A 92 6.58 -5.25 19.11
C GLU A 92 7.34 -4.18 18.30
N PRO A 93 8.57 -3.79 18.72
CA PRO A 93 9.32 -2.70 18.10
C PRO A 93 10.04 -3.16 16.82
N PHE A 94 9.30 -3.39 15.74
CA PHE A 94 9.89 -3.63 14.43
C PHE A 94 10.55 -2.38 13.85
N SER A 95 11.72 -2.55 13.24
CA SER A 95 12.42 -1.48 12.51
C SER A 95 12.04 -1.49 11.03
N ILE A 96 11.83 -0.32 10.43
CA ILE A 96 11.62 -0.21 8.98
C ILE A 96 12.89 -0.67 8.27
N GLY A 97 12.75 -1.55 7.27
CA GLY A 97 13.86 -2.19 6.56
C GLY A 97 14.36 -3.49 7.20
N GLN A 98 13.84 -3.87 8.37
CA GLN A 98 14.18 -5.15 9.00
C GLN A 98 13.67 -6.33 8.17
N SER A 99 14.55 -7.28 7.87
CA SER A 99 14.17 -8.57 7.30
C SER A 99 13.59 -9.49 8.38
N ILE A 100 12.48 -10.14 8.06
CA ILE A 100 11.78 -11.08 8.93
C ILE A 100 11.37 -12.32 8.13
N ILE A 101 11.10 -13.41 8.83
CA ILE A 101 10.50 -14.62 8.26
C ILE A 101 9.11 -14.77 8.84
N ILE A 102 8.14 -15.04 7.97
CA ILE A 102 6.73 -15.19 8.32
C ILE A 102 6.30 -16.61 7.94
N TRP A 103 5.52 -17.28 8.79
CA TRP A 103 4.95 -18.59 8.52
C TRP A 103 3.44 -18.47 8.39
N LEU A 104 2.95 -18.54 7.15
CA LEU A 104 1.55 -18.31 6.82
C LEU A 104 0.80 -19.63 6.66
N THR A 105 -0.14 -19.90 7.56
CA THR A 105 -1.07 -21.03 7.41
C THR A 105 -2.31 -20.57 6.65
N ILE A 106 -2.56 -21.14 5.47
CA ILE A 106 -3.73 -20.76 4.64
C ILE A 106 -4.95 -21.58 5.10
N PRO A 107 -6.03 -20.96 5.58
CA PRO A 107 -7.22 -21.70 6.01
C PRO A 107 -7.81 -22.53 4.86
N GLY A 108 -8.15 -23.79 5.13
CA GLY A 108 -8.72 -24.72 4.14
C GLY A 108 -7.70 -25.48 3.30
N GLU A 109 -6.43 -25.07 3.30
CA GLU A 109 -5.33 -25.83 2.70
C GLU A 109 -4.76 -26.82 3.72
N LYS A 110 -4.58 -28.09 3.32
CA LYS A 110 -3.92 -29.12 4.16
C LYS A 110 -2.38 -29.06 4.09
N LEU A 111 -1.84 -27.95 3.60
CA LEU A 111 -0.40 -27.76 3.40
C LEU A 111 0.27 -27.31 4.70
N SER A 112 1.56 -27.58 4.81
CA SER A 112 2.40 -27.00 5.86
C SER A 112 2.43 -25.47 5.75
N PRO A 113 2.67 -24.76 6.88
CA PRO A 113 2.76 -23.30 6.87
C PRO A 113 3.76 -22.79 5.83
N LEU A 114 3.34 -21.79 5.06
CA LEU A 114 4.13 -21.21 3.99
C LEU A 114 5.18 -20.27 4.58
N LYS A 115 6.46 -20.68 4.54
CA LYS A 115 7.59 -19.83 4.93
C LYS A 115 7.84 -18.73 3.88
N ILE A 116 7.69 -17.47 4.25
CA ILE A 116 7.92 -16.32 3.37
C ILE A 116 8.93 -15.37 4.01
N SER A 117 9.98 -15.01 3.28
CA SER A 117 10.86 -13.90 3.65
C SER A 117 10.17 -12.57 3.36
N ALA A 118 10.29 -11.61 4.28
CA ALA A 118 9.68 -10.31 4.13
C ALA A 118 10.54 -9.20 4.73
N VAL A 119 10.28 -7.97 4.29
CA VAL A 119 10.89 -6.76 4.84
C VAL A 119 9.81 -5.85 5.43
N VAL A 120 10.09 -5.27 6.60
CA VAL A 120 9.21 -4.27 7.21
C VAL A 120 9.21 -3.01 6.35
N ALA A 121 8.08 -2.72 5.71
CA ALA A 121 7.92 -1.58 4.81
C ALA A 121 7.32 -0.35 5.52
N ARG A 122 6.56 -0.55 6.59
CA ARG A 122 5.97 0.52 7.41
C ARG A 122 5.57 -0.01 8.79
N ARG A 123 5.42 0.90 9.76
CA ARG A 123 4.88 0.64 11.09
C ARG A 123 3.92 1.75 11.49
N ASP A 124 2.92 1.42 12.28
CA ASP A 124 2.07 2.37 12.99
C ASP A 124 1.73 1.82 14.38
N GLN A 125 0.83 2.48 15.12
CA GLN A 125 0.48 2.09 16.49
C GLN A 125 -0.24 0.74 16.58
N GLY A 126 -0.85 0.26 15.49
CA GLY A 126 -1.60 -0.99 15.46
C GLY A 126 -0.81 -2.19 14.93
N GLY A 127 0.40 -1.99 14.40
CA GLY A 127 1.15 -3.09 13.79
C GLY A 127 2.13 -2.70 12.69
N VAL A 128 2.43 -3.70 11.87
CA VAL A 128 3.51 -3.66 10.89
C VAL A 128 3.04 -4.07 9.50
N GLY A 129 3.38 -3.26 8.50
CA GLY A 129 3.18 -3.58 7.10
C GLY A 129 4.45 -4.16 6.52
N VAL A 130 4.36 -5.36 5.95
CA VAL A 130 5.51 -6.09 5.41
C VAL A 130 5.36 -6.29 3.90
N LYS A 131 6.48 -6.31 3.20
CA LYS A 131 6.59 -6.63 1.77
C LYS A 131 7.28 -7.98 1.63
N PHE A 132 6.70 -8.87 0.85
CA PHE A 132 7.29 -10.19 0.60
C PHE A 132 8.50 -10.09 -0.34
N GLU A 133 9.48 -10.96 -0.12
CA GLU A 133 10.72 -11.02 -0.88
C GLU A 133 11.01 -12.45 -1.33
N ASN A 134 11.67 -12.59 -2.48
CA ASN A 134 12.17 -13.87 -3.01
C ASN A 134 11.10 -14.99 -3.12
N LEU A 135 9.86 -14.63 -3.47
CA LEU A 135 8.77 -15.58 -3.63
C LEU A 135 9.05 -16.58 -4.77
N SER A 136 8.91 -17.87 -4.48
CA SER A 136 8.91 -18.93 -5.49
C SER A 136 7.65 -18.87 -6.37
N GLU A 137 7.68 -19.51 -7.54
CA GLU A 137 6.50 -19.56 -8.42
C GLU A 137 5.28 -20.22 -7.76
N MET A 138 5.51 -21.23 -6.92
CA MET A 138 4.44 -21.85 -6.13
C MET A 138 3.86 -20.85 -5.11
N GLN A 139 4.72 -20.13 -4.38
CA GLN A 139 4.27 -19.11 -3.43
C GLN A 139 3.48 -17.98 -4.10
N LYS A 140 3.93 -17.51 -5.27
CA LYS A 140 3.20 -16.51 -6.06
C LYS A 140 1.80 -17.01 -6.44
N LYS A 141 1.69 -18.27 -6.90
CA LYS A 141 0.39 -18.86 -7.27
C LYS A 141 -0.56 -18.96 -6.07
N LEU A 142 -0.07 -19.44 -4.92
CA LEU A 142 -0.87 -19.51 -3.70
C LEU A 142 -1.32 -18.12 -3.24
N LEU A 143 -0.40 -17.15 -3.23
CA LEU A 143 -0.69 -15.78 -2.79
C LEU A 143 -1.60 -15.00 -3.74
N ALA A 144 -1.59 -15.32 -5.04
CA ALA A 144 -2.53 -14.75 -6.02
C ALA A 144 -3.98 -15.18 -5.74
N GLY A 145 -4.21 -16.28 -5.01
CA GLY A 145 -5.55 -16.68 -4.57
C GLY A 145 -6.25 -15.61 -3.73
N PHE A 146 -5.50 -14.87 -2.92
CA PHE A 146 -6.04 -13.77 -2.10
C PHE A 146 -6.45 -12.53 -2.92
N GLU A 147 -6.13 -12.47 -4.21
CA GLU A 147 -6.60 -11.38 -5.08
C GLU A 147 -8.00 -11.65 -5.65
N ASN A 148 -8.44 -12.92 -5.64
CA ASN A 148 -9.64 -13.39 -6.33
C ASN A 148 -10.78 -13.84 -5.41
N LEU A 149 -10.57 -13.84 -4.09
CA LEU A 149 -11.64 -14.07 -3.11
C LEU A 149 -12.54 -12.84 -3.06
N LYS A 150 -13.44 -12.74 -4.04
CA LYS A 150 -14.57 -11.82 -3.99
C LYS A 150 -15.44 -12.22 -2.81
N HIS A 151 -15.84 -11.23 -2.04
CA HIS A 151 -16.91 -11.37 -1.05
C HIS A 151 -18.16 -11.85 -1.78
N ASP A 152 -18.61 -13.06 -1.46
CA ASP A 152 -20.02 -13.45 -1.59
C ASP A 152 -20.87 -12.64 -0.59
#